data_AF-A0A972QCC2-F1
#
_entry.id   AF-A0A972QCC2-F1
#
_cell.length_a   1.000
_cell.length_b   1.000
_cell.length_c   1.000
_cell.angle_alpha   90.00
_cell.angle_beta   90.00
_cell.angle_gamma   90.00
#
_symmetry.space_group_name_H-M   'P 1'
#
loop_
_entity.id
_entity.type
_entity.pdbx_description
1 polymer ?
#
loop_
_entity_poly.entity_id
_entity_poly.type
_entity_poly.pdbx_seq_one_letter_code
_entity_poly.pdbx_strand_id
1 'polypeptide(L)' 'MQIDMHYYGTYAMARAAGITRNAAKVIATAAQFVDDNAAKNSIKFRDGGRHAISSITI' A
#
# COMPACT_ATOMS: atom_id res chain seq x y z
N MET A 1 -4.29 4.19 -6.74
CA MET A 1 -5.20 3.39 -5.91
C MET A 1 -6.15 4.33 -5.21
N GLN A 2 -7.42 3.96 -5.09
CA GLN A 2 -8.42 4.78 -4.39
C GLN A 2 -8.10 4.72 -2.87
N ILE A 3 -8.43 5.76 -2.11
CA ILE A 3 -8.15 5.82 -0.66
C ILE A 3 -9.18 4.93 0.03
N ASP A 4 -8.88 3.64 0.04
CA ASP A 4 -9.85 2.60 0.35
C ASP A 4 -9.81 2.23 1.83
N MET A 5 -10.56 1.19 2.18
CA MET A 5 -10.63 0.55 3.51
C MET A 5 -9.28 0.44 4.22
N HIS A 6 -8.16 0.31 3.51
CA HIS A 6 -6.84 0.14 4.11
C HIS A 6 -6.38 1.40 4.84
N TYR A 7 -6.65 2.59 4.30
CA TYR A 7 -6.36 3.84 5.01
C TYR A 7 -7.35 4.08 6.16
N TYR A 8 -8.66 4.07 5.85
CA TYR A 8 -9.68 4.44 6.83
C TYR A 8 -9.89 3.38 7.91
N GLY A 9 -9.79 2.09 7.56
CA GLY A 9 -9.87 0.98 8.51
C GLY A 9 -8.68 0.99 9.47
N THR A 10 -7.46 1.15 8.95
CA THR A 10 -6.26 1.23 9.80
C THR A 10 -6.30 2.47 10.70
N TYR A 11 -6.73 3.63 10.15
CA TYR A 11 -6.90 4.85 10.93
C TYR A 11 -7.97 4.70 12.02
N ALA A 12 -9.13 4.14 11.69
CA ALA A 12 -10.22 3.93 12.63
C ALA A 12 -9.82 2.97 13.76
N MET A 13 -9.14 1.86 13.45
CA MET A 13 -8.63 0.93 14.45
C MET A 13 -7.55 1.56 15.33
N ALA A 14 -6.61 2.31 14.75
CA ALA A 14 -5.60 3.02 15.52
C ALA A 14 -6.22 4.05 16.48
N ARG A 15 -7.27 4.76 16.04
CA ARG A 15 -8.02 5.70 16.89
C ARG A 15 -8.82 4.99 17.98
N ALA A 16 -9.44 3.85 17.66
CA ALA A 16 -10.14 3.01 18.65
C ALA A 16 -9.19 2.44 19.71
N ALA A 17 -7.96 2.14 19.33
CA ALA A 17 -6.89 1.70 20.24
C ALA A 17 -6.27 2.83 21.08
N GLY A 18 -6.78 4.07 20.97
CA GLY A 18 -6.30 5.21 21.75
C GLY A 18 -5.02 5.87 21.21
N ILE A 19 -4.59 5.53 19.99
CA ILE A 19 -3.41 6.14 19.37
C ILE A 19 -3.70 7.60 19.01
N THR A 20 -2.71 8.46 19.26
CA THR A 20 -2.80 9.90 18.94
C THR A 20 -3.05 10.11 17.46
N ARG A 21 -3.76 11.19 17.11
CA ARG A 21 -4.16 11.47 15.73
C ARG A 21 -2.99 11.45 14.75
N ASN A 22 -1.85 12.02 15.13
CA ASN A 22 -0.65 12.03 14.30
C ASN A 22 -0.10 10.63 14.07
N ALA A 23 0.05 9.83 15.12
CA ALA A 23 0.56 8.46 15.00
C ALA A 23 -0.41 7.57 14.21
N ALA A 24 -1.72 7.68 14.43
CA ALA A 24 -2.73 6.96 13.66
C ALA A 24 -2.68 7.31 12.16
N LYS A 25 -2.41 8.58 11.84
CA LYS A 25 -2.26 9.05 10.45
C LYS A 25 -1.03 8.44 9.79
N VAL A 26 0.09 8.41 10.51
CA VAL A 26 1.36 7.80 10.06
C VAL A 26 1.17 6.30 9.79
N ILE A 27 0.53 5.58 10.71
CA ILE A 27 0.26 4.14 10.56
C ILE A 27 -0.64 3.88 9.35
N ALA A 28 -1.71 4.66 9.18
CA ALA A 28 -2.61 4.53 8.04
C ALA A 28 -1.92 4.83 6.70
N THR A 29 -1.09 5.87 6.63
CA THR A 29 -0.29 6.15 5.42
C THR A 29 0.76 5.08 5.16
N ALA A 30 1.35 4.49 6.19
CA ALA A 30 2.33 3.41 6.03
C ALA A 30 1.67 2.12 5.53
N ALA A 31 0.50 1.77 6.07
CA ALA A 31 -0.28 0.62 5.62
C ALA A 31 -0.73 0.80 4.15
N GLN A 32 -1.23 1.99 3.81
CA GLN A 32 -1.59 2.34 2.44
C GLN A 32 -0.38 2.24 1.49
N PHE A 33 0.80 2.72 1.91
CA PHE A 33 2.02 2.66 1.10
C PHE A 33 2.49 1.23 0.82
N VAL A 34 2.44 0.35 1.82
CA VAL A 34 2.80 -1.08 1.65
C VAL A 34 1.83 -1.77 0.69
N ASP A 35 0.54 -1.45 0.78
CA ASP A 35 -0.49 -2.01 -0.10
C ASP A 35 -0.41 -1.46 -1.53
N ASP A 36 -0.16 -0.15 -1.68
CA ASP A 36 0.10 0.51 -2.97
C ASP A 36 1.35 -0.09 -3.66
N ASN A 37 2.36 -0.43 -2.87
CA ASN A 37 3.58 -1.08 -3.35
C ASN A 37 3.39 -2.58 -3.69
N ALA A 38 2.20 -3.14 -3.48
CA ALA A 38 1.85 -4.48 -3.96
C ALA A 38 1.48 -4.49 -5.46
N ALA A 39 1.85 -3.45 -6.23
CA ALA A 39 1.65 -3.35 -7.67
C ALA A 39 2.48 -4.38 -8.48
N LYS A 40 1.90 -5.58 -8.59
CA LYS A 40 1.31 -6.21 -9.79
C LYS A 40 2.05 -6.28 -11.14
N ASN A 41 3.30 -5.86 -11.27
CA ASN A 41 4.06 -6.09 -12.51
C ASN A 41 4.95 -7.33 -12.39
N SER A 42 4.34 -8.51 -12.31
CA SER A 42 5.08 -9.75 -12.57
C SER A 42 5.11 -9.99 -14.08
N ILE A 43 6.19 -9.58 -14.76
CA ILE A 43 6.47 -10.16 -16.07
C ILE A 43 6.99 -11.57 -15.81
N LYS A 44 6.15 -12.58 -16.10
CA LYS A 44 6.56 -13.98 -16.07
C LYS A 44 7.34 -14.26 -17.36
N PHE A 45 8.67 -14.28 -17.27
CA PHE A 45 9.48 -14.96 -18.28
C PHE A 45 9.31 -16.48 -18.11
N ARG A 46 9.42 -17.24 -19.21
CA ARG A 46 9.22 -18.71 -19.26
C ARG A 46 10.13 -19.50 -18.31
N ASP A 47 11.13 -18.85 -17.71
CA ASP A 47 12.14 -19.44 -16.83
C ASP A 47 11.98 -19.08 -15.34
N GLY A 48 10.84 -18.48 -14.94
CA GLY A 48 10.47 -18.31 -13.52
C GLY A 48 11.07 -17.11 -12.78
N GLY A 49 11.88 -16.27 -13.44
CA GLY A 49 12.37 -15.01 -12.87
C GLY A 49 11.31 -13.90 -12.87
N ARG A 50 11.14 -13.19 -11.75
CA ARG A 50 10.30 -11.96 -11.67
C ARG A 50 11.16 -10.72 -11.85
N HIS A 51 10.80 -9.87 -12.80
CA HIS A 51 11.26 -8.48 -12.88
C HIS A 51 10.05 -7.53 -12.95
N ALA A 52 10.09 -6.48 -12.12
CA ALA A 52 9.12 -5.40 -12.10
C ALA A 52 9.50 -4.36 -13.15
N ILE A 53 8.61 -4.06 -14.10
CA ILE A 53 8.83 -3.03 -15.12
C ILE A 53 7.81 -1.92 -14.91
N SER A 54 8.27 -0.71 -14.61
CA SER A 54 7.44 0.50 -14.63
C SER A 54 7.38 1.03 -16.07
N SER A 55 6.17 1.21 -16.60
CA SER A 55 5.92 1.68 -17.97
C SER A 55 6.63 3.01 -18.26
N ILE A 56 7.36 3.05 -19.38
CA ILE A 56 7.78 4.28 -20.07
C ILE A 56 6.55 4.81 -20.85
N THR A 57 6.18 6.06 -20.57
CA THR A 57 5.19 6.82 -21.34
C THR A 57 5.89 7.46 -22.54
N ILE A 58 5.29 7.31 -23.74
CA ILE A 58 5.71 7.93 -25.01
C ILE A 58 5.40 9.42 -24.99
#